data_AF-A0A2V8QEX1-F1
#
_entry.id   AF-A0A2V8QEX1-F1
#
_cell.length_a   1.000
_cell.length_b   1.000
_cell.length_c   1.000
_cell.angle_alpha   90.00
_cell.angle_beta   90.00
_cell.angle_gamma   90.00
#
_symmetry.space_group_name_H-M   'P 1'
#
loop_
_entity.id
_entity.type
_entity.pdbx_description
1 polymer ?
#
loop_
_entity_poly.entity_id
_entity_poly.type
_entity_poly.pdbx_seq_one_letter_code
_entity_poly.pdbx_strand_id
1 'polypeptide(L)'
;MTAAAAAAGALFFVLWWMLQAEESPWVPAGLAASVVMLVAAFARLLVARRAFRNRDRQAMRDLYRQTAPYPATFTQVMHSTSRHAAALRALQKRSAAADARDSAETHRELYELCNEYLTGAETALHSLALQADGRVALRAGQERVREMQKHHLLTWARNSARSLTHEAQQRARLYEKVETANRALDCIDQALKVYPDDDELRISARAVREFITSSRVAHWVELAERAAFKGYSQRAIDCYRDALYYLSRDKPDADGEAAAERIMKEIDLLRARPGTDRAIDSQHRSPAGNLDPKS
;
A
#
# COMPACT_ATOMS: atom_id res chain seq x y z
N MET A 1 13.25 4.31 25.56
CA MET A 1 14.52 4.68 24.89
C MET A 1 15.74 4.11 25.59
N THR A 2 15.68 3.92 26.91
CA THR A 2 16.74 3.38 27.77
C THR A 2 17.25 2.00 27.35
N ALA A 3 16.36 1.04 27.02
CA ALA A 3 16.77 -0.32 26.66
C ALA A 3 17.59 -0.40 25.36
N ALA A 4 17.25 0.40 24.35
CA ALA A 4 17.97 0.42 23.08
C ALA A 4 19.35 1.10 23.21
N ALA A 5 19.45 2.15 24.02
CA ALA A 5 20.71 2.80 24.32
C ALA A 5 21.64 1.87 25.13
N ALA A 6 21.09 1.09 26.07
CA ALA A 6 21.83 0.10 26.83
C ALA A 6 22.37 -1.03 25.95
N ALA A 7 21.55 -1.55 25.02
CA ALA A 7 21.98 -2.59 24.09
C ALA A 7 23.07 -2.10 23.12
N ALA A 8 22.94 -0.87 22.60
CA ALA A 8 23.96 -0.27 21.73
C ALA A 8 25.28 -0.01 22.47
N GLY A 9 25.22 0.46 23.72
CA GLY A 9 26.38 0.62 24.58
C GLY A 9 27.08 -0.72 24.87
N ALA A 10 26.32 -1.77 25.20
CA ALA A 10 26.86 -3.10 25.44
C ALA A 10 27.56 -3.67 24.20
N LEU A 11 26.96 -3.54 23.02
CA LEU A 11 27.57 -3.98 21.75
C LEU A 11 28.84 -3.21 21.42
N PHE A 12 28.87 -1.89 21.66
CA PHE A 12 30.06 -1.07 21.48
C PHE A 12 31.20 -1.55 22.38
N PHE A 13 30.94 -1.80 23.66
CA PHE A 13 31.94 -2.30 24.60
C PHE A 13 32.45 -3.70 24.26
N VAL A 14 31.57 -4.61 23.83
CA VAL A 14 31.96 -5.98 23.41
C VAL A 14 32.82 -5.96 22.14
N LEU A 15 32.44 -5.16 21.14
CA LEU A 15 33.22 -5.04 19.90
C LEU A 15 34.56 -4.34 20.15
N TRP A 16 34.57 -3.26 20.94
CA TRP A 16 35.79 -2.59 21.36
C TRP A 16 36.76 -3.54 22.07
N TRP A 17 36.24 -4.39 22.97
CA TRP A 17 37.03 -5.40 23.68
C TRP A 17 37.59 -6.46 22.75
N MET A 18 36.82 -6.93 21.75
CA MET A 18 37.31 -7.92 20.78
C MET A 18 38.34 -7.35 19.78
N LEU A 19 38.31 -6.04 19.51
CA LEU A 19 39.17 -5.39 18.50
C LEU A 19 40.43 -4.73 19.08
N GLN A 20 40.73 -4.92 20.37
CA GLN A 20 41.83 -4.26 21.07
C GLN A 20 43.25 -4.49 20.48
N ALA A 21 43.41 -5.46 19.58
CA ALA A 21 44.68 -5.79 18.94
C ALA A 21 44.96 -5.01 17.64
N GLU A 22 44.00 -4.27 17.09
CA GLU A 22 44.19 -3.46 15.88
C GLU A 22 44.57 -2.00 16.23
N GLU A 23 45.30 -1.30 15.34
CA GLU A 23 45.80 0.07 15.59
C GLU A 23 44.69 1.15 15.62
N SER A 24 43.43 0.82 15.29
CA SER A 24 42.32 1.78 15.30
C SER A 24 40.95 1.15 15.59
N PRO A 25 40.72 0.60 16.79
CA PRO A 25 39.50 -0.16 17.12
C PRO A 25 38.22 0.70 17.21
N TRP A 26 38.36 2.02 17.35
CA TRP A 26 37.23 2.97 17.42
C TRP A 26 36.43 3.09 16.12
N VAL A 27 37.08 2.95 14.96
CA VAL A 27 36.45 3.18 13.65
C VAL A 27 35.39 2.10 13.32
N PRO A 28 35.70 0.79 13.35
CA PRO A 28 34.70 -0.25 13.09
C PRO A 28 33.61 -0.31 14.18
N ALA A 29 33.97 -0.05 15.44
CA ALA A 29 33.00 0.00 16.54
C ALA A 29 32.00 1.16 16.39
N GLY A 30 32.46 2.33 15.95
CA GLY A 30 31.59 3.48 15.65
C GLY A 30 30.64 3.22 14.48
N LEU A 31 31.13 2.56 13.42
CA LEU A 31 30.31 2.16 12.28
C LEU A 31 29.20 1.18 12.69
N ALA A 32 29.52 0.14 13.46
CA ALA A 32 28.53 -0.83 13.93
C ALA A 32 27.44 -0.17 14.80
N ALA A 33 27.83 0.73 15.71
CA ALA A 33 26.89 1.47 16.54
C ALA A 33 25.96 2.38 15.70
N SER A 34 26.49 3.02 14.65
CA SER A 34 25.71 3.88 13.75
C SER A 34 24.63 3.10 13.00
N VAL A 35 24.93 1.87 12.55
CA VAL A 35 23.99 1.00 11.84
C VAL A 35 22.85 0.57 12.78
N VAL A 36 23.17 0.17 14.01
CA VAL A 36 22.15 -0.23 14.99
C VAL A 36 21.22 0.94 15.34
N MET A 37 21.77 2.15 15.51
CA MET A 37 20.97 3.36 15.74
C MET A 37 20.08 3.70 14.55
N LEU A 38 20.58 3.53 13.32
CA LEU A 38 19.82 3.80 12.10
C LEU A 38 18.67 2.78 11.92
N VAL A 39 18.92 1.49 12.18
CA VAL A 39 17.89 0.44 12.17
C VAL A 39 16.83 0.69 13.25
N ALA A 40 17.23 1.07 14.46
CA ALA A 40 16.30 1.40 15.55
C ALA A 40 15.46 2.65 15.23
N ALA A 41 16.05 3.67 14.59
CA ALA A 41 15.33 4.84 14.12
C ALA A 41 14.32 4.48 13.02
N PHE A 42 14.70 3.62 12.06
CA PHE A 42 13.83 3.15 10.99
C PHE A 42 12.65 2.32 11.53
N ALA A 43 12.92 1.41 12.49
CA ALA A 43 11.88 0.63 13.16
C ALA A 43 10.90 1.54 13.90
N ARG A 44 11.38 2.58 14.60
CA ARG A 44 10.50 3.59 15.21
C ARG A 44 9.71 4.37 14.17
N LEU A 45 10.30 4.71 13.03
CA LEU A 45 9.61 5.46 11.98
C LEU A 45 8.50 4.63 11.35
N LEU A 46 8.72 3.32 11.18
CA LEU A 46 7.70 2.37 10.72
C LEU A 46 6.58 2.18 11.75
N VAL A 47 6.93 2.02 13.04
CA VAL A 47 5.94 1.92 14.12
C VAL A 47 5.17 3.23 14.27
N ALA A 48 5.83 4.39 14.18
CA ALA A 48 5.21 5.71 14.26
C ALA A 48 4.29 5.96 13.06
N ARG A 49 4.67 5.57 11.83
CA ARG A 49 3.78 5.61 10.66
C ARG A 49 2.57 4.70 10.81
N ARG A 50 2.75 3.52 11.41
CA ARG A 50 1.66 2.57 11.71
C ARG A 50 0.74 3.12 12.81
N ALA A 51 1.32 3.75 13.83
CA ALA A 51 0.59 4.43 14.89
C ALA A 51 -0.11 5.70 14.39
N PHE A 52 0.46 6.43 13.44
CA PHE A 52 -0.13 7.62 12.82
C PHE A 52 -1.31 7.23 11.91
N ARG A 53 -1.19 6.16 11.10
CA ARG A 53 -2.34 5.57 10.38
C ARG A 53 -3.45 5.11 11.33
N ASN A 54 -3.10 4.65 12.53
CA ASN A 54 -4.08 4.30 13.56
C ASN A 54 -4.65 5.53 14.29
N ARG A 55 -3.86 6.59 14.47
CA ARG A 55 -4.29 7.87 15.10
C ARG A 55 -5.21 8.67 14.20
N ASP A 56 -4.95 8.72 12.90
CA ASP A 56 -5.86 9.34 11.93
C ASP A 56 -7.20 8.58 11.87
N ARG A 57 -7.15 7.25 11.95
CA ARG A 57 -8.34 6.41 12.10
C ARG A 57 -9.06 6.62 13.44
N GLN A 58 -8.33 6.86 14.53
CA GLN A 58 -8.92 7.17 15.84
C GLN A 58 -9.50 8.59 15.90
N ALA A 59 -8.84 9.59 15.31
CA ALA A 59 -9.34 10.96 15.24
C ALA A 59 -10.60 11.06 14.36
N MET A 60 -10.62 10.38 13.20
CA MET A 60 -11.84 10.21 12.40
C MET A 60 -12.94 9.45 13.16
N ARG A 61 -12.59 8.37 13.87
CA ARG A 61 -13.54 7.65 14.73
C ARG A 61 -14.09 8.55 15.83
N ASP A 62 -13.27 9.33 16.51
CA ASP A 62 -13.70 10.18 17.64
C ASP A 62 -14.57 11.36 17.17
N LEU A 63 -14.29 11.93 15.98
CA LEU A 63 -15.17 12.92 15.34
C LEU A 63 -16.53 12.34 14.93
N TYR A 64 -16.57 11.08 14.47
CA TYR A 64 -17.83 10.38 14.15
C TYR A 64 -18.54 9.82 15.39
N ARG A 65 -17.80 9.54 16.47
CA ARG A 65 -18.33 9.03 17.76
C ARG A 65 -19.02 10.12 18.57
N GLN A 66 -18.70 11.39 18.34
CA GLN A 66 -19.33 12.52 19.01
C GLN A 66 -20.74 12.85 18.49
N THR A 67 -21.12 12.40 17.30
CA THR A 67 -22.46 12.66 16.71
C THR A 67 -23.46 11.52 16.90
N ALA A 68 -23.04 10.36 17.43
CA ALA A 68 -23.93 9.24 17.70
C ALA A 68 -23.89 8.87 19.20
N PRO A 69 -25.02 8.90 19.93
CA PRO A 69 -25.08 8.46 21.32
C PRO A 69 -24.92 6.93 21.34
N TYR A 70 -23.70 6.43 21.54
CA TYR A 70 -23.43 4.99 21.72
C TYR A 70 -23.05 4.65 23.16
N PRO A 71 -23.64 3.60 23.76
CA PRO A 71 -23.21 3.05 25.03
C PRO A 71 -21.90 2.25 24.89
N ALA A 72 -21.19 2.12 26.01
CA ALA A 72 -19.88 1.50 26.17
C ALA A 72 -19.75 0.09 25.55
N THR A 73 -18.54 -0.18 25.03
CA THR A 73 -17.90 -1.50 24.79
C THR A 73 -18.80 -2.74 24.79
N PHE A 74 -19.13 -3.21 23.57
CA PHE A 74 -19.86 -4.43 23.24
C PHE A 74 -19.27 -5.73 23.82
N THR A 75 -18.02 -5.70 24.29
CA THR A 75 -17.24 -6.88 24.72
C THR A 75 -17.56 -7.38 26.13
N GLN A 76 -18.16 -6.57 27.02
CA GLN A 76 -18.07 -6.90 28.44
C GLN A 76 -19.22 -7.76 29.02
N VAL A 77 -20.38 -7.94 28.35
CA VAL A 77 -21.44 -8.81 28.92
C VAL A 77 -22.36 -9.42 27.84
N MET A 78 -21.91 -10.45 27.14
CA MET A 78 -22.69 -11.22 26.15
C MET A 78 -23.11 -12.61 26.68
N HIS A 79 -23.44 -12.74 27.96
CA HIS A 79 -23.75 -14.05 28.55
C HIS A 79 -25.19 -14.56 28.34
N SER A 80 -26.05 -13.78 27.67
CA SER A 80 -27.46 -14.15 27.46
C SER A 80 -27.78 -14.28 25.98
N THR A 81 -28.43 -15.38 25.60
CA THR A 81 -28.95 -15.64 24.24
C THR A 81 -29.81 -14.49 23.71
N SER A 82 -30.56 -13.82 24.59
CA SER A 82 -31.39 -12.67 24.22
C SER A 82 -30.57 -11.49 23.72
N ARG A 83 -29.37 -11.27 24.28
CA ARG A 83 -28.46 -10.18 23.85
C ARG A 83 -27.85 -10.47 22.49
N HIS A 84 -27.44 -11.71 22.22
CA HIS A 84 -26.98 -12.09 20.89
C HIS A 84 -28.08 -11.93 19.83
N ALA A 85 -29.31 -12.33 20.13
CA ALA A 85 -30.44 -12.14 19.23
C ALA A 85 -30.73 -10.65 18.96
N ALA A 86 -30.66 -9.79 19.99
CA ALA A 86 -30.83 -8.35 19.83
C ALA A 86 -29.70 -7.72 18.99
N ALA A 87 -28.45 -8.12 19.24
CA ALA A 87 -27.29 -7.66 18.49
C ALA A 87 -27.38 -8.08 17.01
N LEU A 88 -27.80 -9.32 16.73
CA LEU A 88 -28.01 -9.79 15.36
C LEU A 88 -29.04 -8.95 14.62
N ARG A 89 -30.19 -8.64 15.25
CA ARG A 89 -31.21 -7.78 14.64
C ARG A 89 -30.68 -6.36 14.38
N ALA A 90 -29.88 -5.82 15.30
CA ALA A 90 -29.25 -4.52 15.12
C ALA A 90 -28.25 -4.52 13.94
N LEU A 91 -27.44 -5.58 13.80
CA LEU A 91 -26.55 -5.76 12.66
C LEU A 91 -27.32 -5.83 11.34
N GLN A 92 -28.37 -6.65 11.28
CA GLN A 92 -29.22 -6.78 10.09
C GLN A 92 -29.84 -5.44 9.69
N LYS A 93 -30.37 -4.68 10.66
CA LYS A 93 -30.93 -3.35 10.41
C LYS A 93 -29.88 -2.38 9.86
N ARG A 94 -28.66 -2.40 10.40
CA ARG A 94 -27.57 -1.51 9.94
C ARG A 94 -27.01 -1.93 8.59
N SER A 95 -26.90 -3.23 8.32
CA SER A 95 -26.56 -3.78 7.00
C SER A 95 -27.50 -3.24 5.94
N ALA A 96 -28.81 -3.41 6.14
CA ALA A 96 -29.82 -2.95 5.19
C ALA A 96 -29.76 -1.43 4.95
N ALA A 97 -29.44 -0.65 5.98
CA ALA A 97 -29.27 0.80 5.85
C ALA A 97 -27.98 1.19 5.11
N ALA A 98 -26.91 0.42 5.23
CA ALA A 98 -25.65 0.65 4.53
C ALA A 98 -25.76 0.32 3.04
N ASP A 99 -26.45 -0.76 2.70
CA ASP A 99 -26.70 -1.15 1.31
C ASP A 99 -27.46 -0.06 0.54
N ALA A 100 -28.25 0.77 1.23
CA ALA A 100 -28.94 1.93 0.62
C ALA A 100 -28.04 3.17 0.42
N ARG A 101 -26.89 3.28 1.11
CA ARG A 101 -26.00 4.45 1.07
C ARG A 101 -24.74 4.25 0.22
N ASP A 102 -24.37 3.01 -0.06
CA ASP A 102 -23.22 2.61 -0.90
C ASP A 102 -21.86 3.22 -0.49
N SER A 103 -21.69 3.58 0.80
CA SER A 103 -20.43 4.12 1.32
C SER A 103 -19.46 3.00 1.68
N ALA A 104 -18.26 3.05 1.12
CA ALA A 104 -17.20 2.08 1.39
C ALA A 104 -16.83 2.04 2.89
N GLU A 105 -16.70 3.20 3.53
CA GLU A 105 -16.38 3.33 4.95
C GLU A 105 -17.43 2.64 5.82
N THR A 106 -18.71 2.82 5.47
CA THR A 106 -19.83 2.20 6.20
C THR A 106 -19.75 0.67 6.11
N HIS A 107 -19.45 0.12 4.93
CA HIS A 107 -19.25 -1.32 4.75
C HIS A 107 -18.04 -1.84 5.54
N ARG A 108 -16.96 -1.07 5.61
CA ARG A 108 -15.78 -1.44 6.41
C ARG A 108 -16.11 -1.54 7.90
N GLU A 109 -16.85 -0.57 8.43
CA GLU A 109 -17.27 -0.58 9.83
C GLU A 109 -18.19 -1.76 10.14
N LEU A 110 -19.12 -2.07 9.25
CA LEU A 110 -20.01 -3.22 9.42
C LEU A 110 -19.28 -4.56 9.37
N TYR A 111 -18.27 -4.69 8.50
CA TYR A 111 -17.39 -5.85 8.51
C TYR A 111 -16.69 -6.03 9.88
N GLU A 112 -16.21 -4.94 10.48
CA GLU A 112 -15.58 -4.97 11.81
C GLU A 112 -16.58 -5.34 12.91
N LEU A 113 -17.81 -4.82 12.86
CA LEU A 113 -18.88 -5.20 13.79
C LEU A 113 -19.30 -6.68 13.63
N CYS A 114 -19.28 -7.21 12.40
CA CYS A 114 -19.50 -8.63 12.16
C CYS A 114 -18.40 -9.48 12.79
N ASN A 115 -17.13 -9.08 12.67
CA ASN A 115 -16.01 -9.76 13.33
C ASN A 115 -16.16 -9.78 14.85
N GLU A 116 -16.54 -8.64 15.43
CA GLU A 116 -16.78 -8.53 16.88
C GLU A 116 -17.91 -9.46 17.33
N TYR A 117 -19.02 -9.49 16.59
CA TYR A 117 -20.12 -10.41 16.87
C TYR A 117 -19.69 -11.88 16.77
N LEU A 118 -18.97 -12.27 15.71
CA LEU A 118 -18.53 -13.65 15.51
C LEU A 118 -17.59 -14.11 16.63
N THR A 119 -16.64 -13.27 17.03
CA THR A 119 -15.72 -13.52 18.14
C THR A 119 -16.47 -13.64 19.47
N GLY A 120 -17.43 -12.75 19.73
CA GLY A 120 -18.27 -12.79 20.92
C GLY A 120 -19.17 -14.04 20.96
N ALA A 121 -19.76 -14.42 19.83
CA ALA A 121 -20.57 -15.62 19.70
C ALA A 121 -19.73 -16.90 19.89
N GLU A 122 -18.51 -16.94 19.34
CA GLU A 122 -17.58 -18.04 19.56
C GLU A 122 -17.21 -18.17 21.04
N THR A 123 -16.87 -17.07 21.70
CA THR A 123 -16.60 -17.05 23.14
C THR A 123 -17.79 -17.56 23.97
N ALA A 124 -19.01 -17.16 23.60
CA ALA A 124 -20.23 -17.63 24.28
C ALA A 124 -20.50 -19.13 24.05
N LEU A 125 -20.17 -19.68 22.88
CA LEU A 125 -20.29 -21.12 22.59
C LEU A 125 -19.34 -21.98 23.43
N HIS A 126 -18.21 -21.43 23.88
CA HIS A 126 -17.29 -22.11 24.80
C HIS A 126 -17.79 -22.14 26.25
N SER A 127 -18.81 -21.33 26.59
CA SER A 127 -19.37 -21.32 27.94
C SER A 127 -20.25 -22.55 28.21
N LEU A 128 -19.97 -23.25 29.31
CA LEU A 128 -20.78 -24.38 29.77
C LEU A 128 -22.20 -23.98 30.20
N ALA A 129 -22.43 -22.70 30.52
CA ALA A 129 -23.72 -22.19 30.97
C ALA A 129 -24.78 -22.11 29.85
N LEU A 130 -24.38 -22.27 28.57
CA LEU A 130 -25.28 -22.13 27.43
C LEU A 130 -26.06 -23.43 27.18
N GLN A 131 -27.39 -23.37 27.28
CA GLN A 131 -28.31 -24.47 26.96
C GLN A 131 -28.21 -24.91 25.50
N ALA A 132 -28.60 -26.15 25.20
CA ALA A 132 -28.49 -26.77 23.87
C ALA A 132 -29.21 -25.95 22.78
N ASP A 133 -30.44 -25.53 23.02
CA ASP A 133 -31.22 -24.72 22.07
C ASP A 133 -30.55 -23.36 21.81
N GLY A 134 -29.99 -22.75 22.86
CA GLY A 134 -29.22 -21.51 22.75
C GLY A 134 -27.98 -21.66 21.87
N ARG A 135 -27.29 -22.80 21.95
CA ARG A 135 -26.13 -23.12 21.09
C ARG A 135 -26.53 -23.25 19.63
N VAL A 136 -27.64 -23.93 19.34
CA VAL A 136 -28.16 -24.09 17.97
C VAL A 136 -28.53 -22.73 17.37
N ALA A 137 -29.28 -21.91 18.11
CA ALA A 137 -29.67 -20.58 17.67
C ALA A 137 -28.44 -19.67 17.43
N LEU A 138 -27.42 -19.76 18.28
CA LEU A 138 -26.20 -18.97 18.15
C LEU A 138 -25.37 -19.37 16.92
N ARG A 139 -25.25 -20.67 16.62
CA ARG A 139 -24.59 -21.16 15.40
C ARG A 139 -25.31 -20.71 14.13
N ALA A 140 -26.64 -20.83 14.09
CA ALA A 140 -27.44 -20.30 12.98
C ALA A 140 -27.27 -18.77 12.82
N GLY A 141 -27.10 -18.06 13.94
CA GLY A 141 -26.73 -16.64 13.93
C GLY A 141 -25.35 -16.38 13.32
N GLN A 142 -24.34 -17.17 13.68
CA GLN A 142 -22.99 -17.05 13.14
C GLN A 142 -22.95 -17.27 11.62
N GLU A 143 -23.68 -18.26 11.10
CA GLU A 143 -23.76 -18.50 9.64
C GLU A 143 -24.28 -17.28 8.88
N ARG A 144 -25.39 -16.69 9.34
CA ARG A 144 -25.94 -15.46 8.75
C ARG A 144 -24.97 -14.27 8.83
N VAL A 145 -24.23 -14.15 9.93
CA VAL A 145 -23.26 -13.06 10.08
C VAL A 145 -22.01 -13.29 9.23
N ARG A 146 -21.58 -14.54 8.98
CA ARG A 146 -20.48 -14.82 8.05
C ARG A 146 -20.82 -14.41 6.62
N GLU A 147 -22.06 -14.64 6.19
CA GLU A 147 -22.54 -14.16 4.89
C GLU A 147 -22.53 -12.63 4.80
N MET A 148 -23.06 -11.95 5.83
CA MET A 148 -23.06 -10.48 5.93
C MET A 148 -21.63 -9.90 5.97
N GLN A 149 -20.73 -10.55 6.73
CA GLN A 149 -19.32 -10.22 6.81
C GLN A 149 -18.65 -10.32 5.44
N LYS A 150 -18.90 -11.41 4.70
CA LYS A 150 -18.40 -11.58 3.33
C LYS A 150 -18.90 -10.45 2.43
N HIS A 151 -20.22 -10.23 2.39
CA HIS A 151 -20.85 -9.18 1.60
C HIS A 151 -20.19 -7.82 1.85
N HIS A 152 -20.12 -7.38 3.10
CA HIS A 152 -19.57 -6.07 3.44
C HIS A 152 -18.07 -5.94 3.17
N LEU A 153 -17.26 -6.99 3.37
CA LEU A 153 -15.84 -6.94 3.03
C LEU A 153 -15.62 -6.76 1.53
N LEU A 154 -16.35 -7.53 0.72
CA LEU A 154 -16.23 -7.48 -0.73
C LEU A 154 -16.74 -6.14 -1.28
N THR A 155 -17.90 -5.66 -0.82
CA THR A 155 -18.46 -4.35 -1.23
C THR A 155 -17.54 -3.19 -0.83
N TRP A 156 -16.98 -3.21 0.38
CA TRP A 156 -15.97 -2.22 0.78
C TRP A 156 -14.75 -2.22 -0.16
N ALA A 157 -14.20 -3.40 -0.45
CA ALA A 157 -13.01 -3.51 -1.30
C ALA A 157 -13.29 -3.03 -2.72
N ARG A 158 -14.42 -3.43 -3.31
CA ARG A 158 -14.87 -2.97 -4.65
C ARG A 158 -15.02 -1.45 -4.70
N ASN A 159 -15.80 -0.87 -3.78
CA ASN A 159 -16.10 0.57 -3.79
C ASN A 159 -14.85 1.42 -3.51
N SER A 160 -14.02 0.99 -2.55
CA SER A 160 -12.76 1.66 -2.23
C SER A 160 -11.80 1.63 -3.41
N ALA A 161 -11.63 0.45 -4.04
CA ALA A 161 -10.72 0.31 -5.17
C ALA A 161 -11.19 1.12 -6.38
N ARG A 162 -12.50 1.13 -6.66
CA ARG A 162 -13.09 1.95 -7.73
C ARG A 162 -12.87 3.44 -7.50
N SER A 163 -13.17 3.92 -6.30
CA SER A 163 -12.99 5.34 -5.94
C SER A 163 -11.52 5.77 -6.04
N LEU A 164 -10.60 4.97 -5.47
CA LEU A 164 -9.16 5.25 -5.52
C LEU A 164 -8.59 5.16 -6.94
N THR A 165 -9.06 4.23 -7.77
CA THR A 165 -8.61 4.15 -9.17
C THR A 165 -9.06 5.37 -9.97
N HIS A 166 -10.30 5.83 -9.76
CA HIS A 166 -10.79 7.07 -10.36
C HIS A 166 -10.00 8.29 -9.88
N GLU A 167 -9.70 8.37 -8.58
CA GLU A 167 -8.83 9.42 -8.03
C GLU A 167 -7.42 9.37 -8.64
N ALA A 168 -6.85 8.17 -8.81
CA ALA A 168 -5.54 7.99 -9.43
C ALA A 168 -5.52 8.48 -10.88
N GLN A 169 -6.57 8.21 -11.66
CA GLN A 169 -6.71 8.70 -13.03
C GLN A 169 -6.65 10.23 -13.11
N GLN A 170 -7.21 10.92 -12.13
CA GLN A 170 -7.23 12.39 -12.04
C GLN A 170 -5.89 13.01 -11.58
N ARG A 171 -4.95 12.22 -11.06
CA ARG A 171 -3.64 12.75 -10.62
C ARG A 171 -2.76 13.12 -11.82
N ALA A 172 -2.21 14.33 -11.77
CA ALA A 172 -1.31 14.84 -12.81
C ALA A 172 0.09 14.22 -12.73
N ARG A 173 0.62 14.00 -11.52
CA ARG A 173 1.98 13.46 -11.32
C ARG A 173 1.96 11.94 -11.31
N LEU A 174 2.89 11.31 -12.04
CA LEU A 174 3.01 9.85 -12.10
C LEU A 174 3.14 9.23 -10.71
N TYR A 175 4.02 9.78 -9.86
CA TYR A 175 4.24 9.24 -8.51
C TYR A 175 2.93 9.17 -7.70
N GLU A 176 2.15 10.25 -7.70
CA GLU A 176 0.86 10.30 -6.99
C GLU A 176 -0.18 9.37 -7.61
N LYS A 177 -0.22 9.29 -8.96
CA LYS A 177 -1.08 8.35 -9.68
C LYS A 177 -0.79 6.90 -9.27
N VAL A 178 0.48 6.53 -9.26
CA VAL A 178 0.93 5.19 -8.87
C VAL A 178 0.70 4.93 -7.38
N GLU A 179 0.96 5.89 -6.49
CA GLU A 179 0.71 5.75 -5.06
C GLU A 179 -0.78 5.50 -4.77
N THR A 180 -1.67 6.30 -5.36
CA THR A 180 -3.13 6.14 -5.19
C THR A 180 -3.63 4.82 -5.78
N ALA A 181 -3.12 4.38 -6.93
CA ALA A 181 -3.47 3.09 -7.50
C ALA A 181 -2.98 1.91 -6.65
N ASN A 182 -1.79 2.00 -6.04
CA ASN A 182 -1.33 0.97 -5.10
C ASN A 182 -2.22 0.90 -3.85
N ARG A 183 -2.75 2.03 -3.36
CA ARG A 183 -3.75 2.03 -2.28
C ARG A 183 -5.03 1.31 -2.67
N ALA A 184 -5.47 1.42 -3.93
CA ALA A 184 -6.61 0.66 -4.45
C ALA A 184 -6.31 -0.85 -4.41
N LEU A 185 -5.11 -1.24 -4.86
CA LEU A 185 -4.66 -2.62 -4.85
C LEU A 185 -4.58 -3.19 -3.42
N ASP A 186 -4.06 -2.41 -2.46
CA ASP A 186 -4.01 -2.79 -1.05
C ASP A 186 -5.39 -3.11 -0.46
N CYS A 187 -6.45 -2.39 -0.88
CA CYS A 187 -7.82 -2.67 -0.45
C CYS A 187 -8.31 -4.03 -1.00
N ILE A 188 -8.02 -4.31 -2.27
CA ILE A 188 -8.38 -5.58 -2.91
C ILE A 188 -7.62 -6.74 -2.25
N ASP A 189 -6.31 -6.59 -2.06
CA ASP A 189 -5.46 -7.63 -1.46
C ASP A 189 -5.86 -7.93 0.00
N GLN A 190 -6.37 -6.94 0.73
CA GLN A 190 -6.92 -7.17 2.08
C GLN A 190 -8.16 -8.07 2.06
N ALA A 191 -9.03 -7.93 1.06
CA ALA A 191 -10.20 -8.79 0.91
C ALA A 191 -9.82 -10.18 0.39
N LEU A 192 -8.91 -10.27 -0.59
CA LEU A 192 -8.42 -11.55 -1.14
C LEU A 192 -7.66 -12.40 -0.12
N LYS A 193 -7.06 -11.79 0.91
CA LYS A 193 -6.49 -12.55 2.05
C LYS A 193 -7.53 -13.36 2.82
N VAL A 194 -8.78 -12.90 2.84
CA VAL A 194 -9.89 -13.57 3.54
C VAL A 194 -10.70 -14.44 2.57
N TYR A 195 -10.92 -13.95 1.34
CA TYR A 195 -11.67 -14.64 0.29
C TYR A 195 -10.83 -14.74 -0.99
N PRO A 196 -9.88 -15.70 -1.07
CA PRO A 196 -8.93 -15.81 -2.18
C PRO A 196 -9.58 -16.21 -3.51
N ASP A 197 -10.73 -16.86 -3.45
CA ASP A 197 -11.45 -17.41 -4.61
C ASP A 197 -12.43 -16.41 -5.24
N ASP A 198 -12.41 -15.13 -4.86
CA ASP A 198 -13.27 -14.11 -5.45
C ASP A 198 -12.72 -13.63 -6.81
N ASP A 199 -13.31 -14.14 -7.90
CA ASP A 199 -12.87 -13.87 -9.26
C ASP A 199 -12.99 -12.40 -9.66
N GLU A 200 -14.04 -11.71 -9.23
CA GLU A 200 -14.26 -10.29 -9.56
C GLU A 200 -13.17 -9.40 -8.97
N LEU A 201 -12.79 -9.65 -7.70
CA LEU A 201 -11.68 -8.94 -7.08
C LEU A 201 -10.34 -9.28 -7.74
N ARG A 202 -10.13 -10.52 -8.18
CA ARG A 202 -8.91 -10.89 -8.93
C ARG A 202 -8.82 -10.17 -10.27
N ILE A 203 -9.93 -10.07 -11.00
CA ILE A 203 -10.02 -9.30 -12.25
C ILE A 203 -9.74 -7.82 -11.96
N SER A 204 -10.35 -7.26 -10.93
CA SER A 204 -10.13 -5.88 -10.51
C SER A 204 -8.66 -5.61 -10.13
N ALA A 205 -8.03 -6.52 -9.38
CA ALA A 205 -6.62 -6.41 -9.01
C ALA A 205 -5.70 -6.45 -10.23
N ARG A 206 -6.02 -7.31 -11.22
CA ARG A 206 -5.30 -7.36 -12.50
C ARG A 206 -5.43 -6.02 -13.25
N ALA A 207 -6.65 -5.50 -13.40
CA ALA A 207 -6.88 -4.22 -14.08
C ALA A 207 -6.15 -3.04 -13.40
N VAL A 208 -6.10 -3.01 -12.06
CA VAL A 208 -5.33 -1.99 -11.32
C VAL A 208 -3.82 -2.13 -11.56
N ARG A 209 -3.29 -3.34 -11.62
CA ARG A 209 -1.87 -3.58 -11.96
C ARG A 209 -1.55 -3.14 -13.39
N GLU A 210 -2.39 -3.50 -14.35
CA GLU A 210 -2.28 -3.06 -15.75
C GLU A 210 -2.34 -1.53 -15.85
N PHE A 211 -3.22 -0.87 -15.08
CA PHE A 211 -3.28 0.60 -15.00
C PHE A 211 -1.97 1.21 -14.45
N ILE A 212 -1.35 0.61 -13.44
CA ILE A 212 -0.06 1.07 -12.89
C ILE A 212 1.04 0.95 -13.94
N THR A 213 1.12 -0.20 -14.61
CA THR A 213 2.16 -0.47 -15.62
C THR A 213 2.00 0.44 -16.83
N SER A 214 0.80 0.52 -17.41
CA SER A 214 0.50 1.44 -18.52
C SER A 214 0.81 2.90 -18.17
N SER A 215 0.50 3.36 -16.96
CA SER A 215 0.83 4.72 -16.51
C SER A 215 2.34 4.96 -16.47
N ARG A 216 3.13 3.98 -16.02
CA ARG A 216 4.60 4.08 -15.98
C ARG A 216 5.20 4.05 -17.39
N VAL A 217 4.73 3.14 -18.24
CA VAL A 217 5.18 3.02 -19.64
C VAL A 217 4.90 4.32 -20.38
N ALA A 218 3.68 4.87 -20.29
CA ALA A 218 3.31 6.12 -20.93
C ALA A 218 4.22 7.29 -20.49
N HIS A 219 4.55 7.39 -19.21
CA HIS A 219 5.46 8.42 -18.70
C HIS A 219 6.87 8.31 -19.31
N TRP A 220 7.43 7.11 -19.35
CA TRP A 220 8.77 6.90 -19.91
C TRP A 220 8.82 7.12 -21.42
N VAL A 221 7.78 6.70 -22.14
CA VAL A 221 7.62 6.99 -23.58
C VAL A 221 7.53 8.50 -23.82
N GLU A 222 6.72 9.24 -23.06
CA GLU A 222 6.62 10.69 -23.19
C GLU A 222 7.97 11.39 -22.94
N LEU A 223 8.75 10.94 -21.96
CA LEU A 223 10.10 11.46 -21.70
C LEU A 223 11.07 11.11 -22.85
N ALA A 224 10.96 9.91 -23.42
CA ALA A 224 11.77 9.47 -24.54
C ALA A 224 11.49 10.32 -25.79
N GLU A 225 10.21 10.49 -26.14
CA GLU A 225 9.77 11.31 -27.27
C GLU A 225 10.21 12.77 -27.14
N ARG A 226 10.10 13.35 -25.93
CA ARG A 226 10.59 14.71 -25.66
C ARG A 226 12.11 14.83 -25.80
N ALA A 227 12.86 13.81 -25.39
CA ALA A 227 14.31 13.80 -25.55
C ALA A 227 14.71 13.66 -27.02
N ALA A 228 14.06 12.74 -27.75
CA ALA A 228 14.25 12.51 -29.17
C ALA A 228 13.95 13.77 -30.00
N PHE A 229 12.84 14.45 -29.68
CA PHE A 229 12.46 15.71 -30.32
C PHE A 229 13.53 16.81 -30.16
N LYS A 230 14.18 16.87 -29.00
CA LYS A 230 15.28 17.80 -28.72
C LYS A 230 16.63 17.36 -29.32
N GLY A 231 16.69 16.20 -29.97
CA GLY A 231 17.90 15.64 -30.56
C GLY A 231 18.74 14.78 -29.63
N TYR A 232 18.39 14.68 -28.33
CA TYR A 232 19.13 13.89 -27.33
C TYR A 232 18.85 12.39 -27.50
N SER A 233 19.52 11.76 -28.46
CA SER A 233 19.17 10.41 -28.91
C SER A 233 19.49 9.35 -27.87
N GLN A 234 20.65 9.49 -27.20
CA GLN A 234 21.04 8.55 -26.14
C GLN A 234 20.05 8.57 -24.97
N ARG A 235 19.65 9.76 -24.51
CA ARG A 235 18.67 9.91 -23.43
C ARG A 235 17.30 9.34 -23.81
N ALA A 236 16.87 9.51 -25.06
CA ALA A 236 15.62 8.93 -25.54
C ALA A 236 15.67 7.39 -25.51
N ILE A 237 16.78 6.79 -25.96
CA ILE A 237 16.99 5.34 -25.91
C ILE A 237 16.94 4.82 -24.47
N ASP A 238 17.56 5.52 -23.51
CA ASP A 238 17.55 5.09 -22.11
C ASP A 238 16.14 5.15 -21.50
N CYS A 239 15.35 6.21 -21.78
CA CYS A 239 13.95 6.28 -21.38
C CYS A 239 13.10 5.16 -22.02
N TYR A 240 13.31 4.83 -23.30
CA TYR A 240 12.59 3.72 -23.95
C TYR A 240 12.95 2.36 -23.35
N ARG A 241 14.20 2.16 -22.92
CA ARG A 241 14.61 0.95 -22.19
C ARG A 241 13.90 0.84 -20.84
N ASP A 242 13.73 1.96 -20.12
CA ASP A 242 12.96 1.98 -18.88
C ASP A 242 11.48 1.62 -19.13
N ALA A 243 10.89 2.08 -20.24
CA ALA A 243 9.55 1.66 -20.64
C ALA A 243 9.45 0.14 -20.90
N LEU A 244 10.41 -0.42 -21.66
CA LEU A 244 10.48 -1.87 -21.93
C LEU A 244 10.66 -2.69 -20.64
N TYR A 245 11.43 -2.19 -19.67
CA TYR A 245 11.60 -2.84 -18.38
C TYR A 245 10.25 -3.08 -17.70
N TYR A 246 9.35 -2.08 -17.69
CA TYR A 246 8.02 -2.24 -17.09
C TYR A 246 7.12 -3.19 -17.88
N LEU A 247 7.16 -3.16 -19.23
CA LEU A 247 6.41 -4.10 -20.06
C LEU A 247 6.84 -5.55 -19.83
N SER A 248 8.13 -5.81 -19.65
CA SER A 248 8.67 -7.16 -19.46
C SER A 248 8.36 -7.80 -18.09
N ARG A 249 7.95 -7.00 -17.09
CA ARG A 249 7.69 -7.49 -15.72
C ARG A 249 6.28 -8.06 -15.55
N ASP A 250 5.34 -7.61 -16.35
CA ASP A 250 3.98 -8.14 -16.33
C ASP A 250 3.87 -9.33 -17.30
N LYS A 251 2.81 -10.14 -17.14
CA LYS A 251 2.56 -11.22 -18.08
C LYS A 251 2.33 -10.60 -19.47
N PRO A 252 3.06 -11.04 -20.50
CA PRO A 252 2.88 -10.49 -21.83
C PRO A 252 1.45 -10.75 -22.29
N ASP A 253 0.75 -9.67 -22.60
CA ASP A 253 -0.47 -9.67 -23.38
C ASP A 253 -0.16 -9.18 -24.80
N ALA A 254 -1.05 -9.45 -25.74
CA ALA A 254 -0.85 -9.10 -27.14
C ALA A 254 -0.60 -7.58 -27.33
N ASP A 255 -1.26 -6.75 -26.51
CA ASP A 255 -1.12 -5.30 -26.54
C ASP A 255 0.26 -4.85 -26.02
N GLY A 256 0.76 -5.47 -24.95
CA GLY A 256 2.09 -5.23 -24.39
C GLY A 256 3.21 -5.68 -25.32
N GLU A 257 3.05 -6.82 -26.00
CA GLU A 257 3.99 -7.29 -27.02
C GLU A 257 4.06 -6.31 -28.20
N ALA A 258 2.91 -5.89 -28.73
CA ALA A 258 2.85 -4.90 -29.80
C ALA A 258 3.44 -3.54 -29.38
N ALA A 259 3.22 -3.12 -28.13
CA ALA A 259 3.83 -1.91 -27.57
C ALA A 259 5.36 -2.04 -27.47
N ALA A 260 5.86 -3.19 -26.99
CA ALA A 260 7.28 -3.46 -26.91
C ALA A 260 7.95 -3.45 -28.29
N GLU A 261 7.34 -4.08 -29.30
CA GLU A 261 7.83 -4.06 -30.68
C GLU A 261 7.93 -2.64 -31.25
N ARG A 262 6.93 -1.79 -31.00
CA ARG A 262 6.98 -0.38 -31.42
C ARG A 262 8.13 0.36 -30.76
N ILE A 263 8.32 0.19 -29.45
CA ILE A 263 9.41 0.82 -28.71
C ILE A 263 10.78 0.34 -29.23
N MET A 264 10.94 -0.96 -29.50
CA MET A 264 12.19 -1.49 -30.08
C MET A 264 12.49 -0.88 -31.46
N LYS A 265 11.47 -0.78 -32.33
CA LYS A 265 11.62 -0.12 -33.65
C LYS A 265 12.08 1.33 -33.52
N GLU A 266 11.50 2.09 -32.58
CA GLU A 266 11.92 3.47 -32.31
C GLU A 266 13.36 3.56 -31.80
N ILE A 267 13.78 2.65 -30.91
CA ILE A 267 15.18 2.56 -30.47
C ILE A 267 16.12 2.33 -31.66
N ASP A 268 15.76 1.43 -32.58
CA ASP A 268 16.60 1.13 -33.74
C ASP A 268 16.67 2.30 -34.73
N LEU A 269 15.57 3.04 -34.94
CA LEU A 269 15.56 4.29 -35.71
C LEU A 269 16.48 5.35 -35.09
N LEU A 270 16.44 5.52 -33.76
CA LEU A 270 17.30 6.48 -33.06
C LEU A 270 18.78 6.08 -33.16
N ARG A 271 19.11 4.79 -33.11
CA ARG A 271 20.48 4.29 -33.30
C ARG A 271 21.00 4.49 -34.72
N ALA A 272 20.12 4.35 -35.72
CA ALA A 272 20.47 4.51 -37.12
C ALA A 272 20.73 5.97 -37.50
N ARG A 273 20.30 6.95 -36.69
CA ARG A 273 20.45 8.39 -36.96
C ARG A 273 21.89 8.83 -36.62
N PRO A 274 22.79 9.00 -37.60
CA PRO A 274 24.18 9.27 -37.32
C PRO A 274 24.36 10.76 -36.97
N GLY A 275 24.77 11.06 -35.74
CA GLY A 275 25.69 12.17 -35.49
C GLY A 275 25.18 13.61 -35.35
N THR A 276 23.90 13.88 -35.07
CA THR A 276 23.52 15.25 -34.60
C THR A 276 23.91 15.52 -33.15
N ASP A 277 24.06 14.49 -32.30
CA ASP A 277 24.46 14.65 -30.89
C ASP A 277 25.87 15.26 -30.73
N ARG A 278 26.80 14.99 -31.66
CA ARG A 278 28.16 15.56 -31.60
C ARG A 278 28.20 17.08 -31.78
N ALA A 279 27.25 17.67 -32.51
CA ALA A 279 27.22 19.11 -32.78
C ALA A 279 26.63 19.93 -31.61
N ILE A 280 25.66 19.37 -30.89
CA ILE A 280 25.00 20.05 -29.76
C ILE A 280 25.88 20.01 -28.52
N ASP A 281 26.54 18.87 -28.24
CA ASP A 281 27.44 18.73 -27.09
C ASP A 281 28.71 19.60 -27.23
N SER A 282 29.14 19.88 -28.47
CA SER A 282 30.22 20.84 -28.75
C SER A 282 29.84 22.31 -28.54
N GLN A 283 28.55 22.68 -28.63
CA GLN A 283 28.09 24.06 -28.38
C GLN A 283 27.93 24.36 -26.87
N HIS A 284 27.62 23.35 -26.06
CA HIS A 284 27.45 23.55 -24.61
C HIS A 284 28.77 23.53 -23.83
N ARG A 285 29.84 23.00 -24.42
CA ARG A 285 31.22 22.99 -23.89
C ARG A 285 32.08 24.20 -24.26
N SER A 286 31.51 25.32 -24.67
CA SER A 286 32.28 26.58 -24.77
C SER A 286 32.72 27.03 -23.38
N PRO A 287 34.04 27.13 -23.11
CA PRO A 287 34.55 27.45 -21.78
C PRO A 287 34.36 28.94 -21.49
N ALA A 288 33.49 29.25 -20.53
CA ALA A 288 33.59 30.48 -19.77
C ALA A 288 34.88 30.42 -18.93
N GLY A 289 35.93 31.14 -19.32
CA GLY A 289 37.15 31.15 -18.51
C GLY A 289 38.38 31.77 -19.17
N ASN A 290 38.25 32.94 -19.80
CA ASN A 290 39.38 33.85 -19.96
C ASN A 290 39.01 35.15 -19.25
N LEU A 291 39.30 35.21 -17.95
CA LEU A 291 39.30 36.45 -17.18
C LEU A 291 40.75 36.71 -16.77
N ASP A 292 41.35 37.67 -17.46
CA ASP A 292 42.71 38.18 -17.23
C ASP A 292 42.93 38.63 -15.78
N PRO A 293 44.11 38.39 -15.19
CA PRO A 293 44.53 39.08 -13.99
C PRO A 293 45.02 40.48 -14.38
N LYS A 294 44.31 41.52 -13.91
CA LYS A 294 44.80 42.90 -13.96
C LYS A 294 46.07 43.03 -13.09
N SER A 295 47.12 43.53 -13.75
CA SER A 295 48.37 44.09 -13.22
C SER A 295 48.17 45.15 -12.17
#